data_AF-C8TDU6-F1
#
_entry.id   AF-C8TDU6-F1
#
_cell.length_a   1.000
_cell.length_b   1.000
_cell.length_c   1.000
_cell.angle_alpha   90.00
_cell.angle_beta   90.00
_cell.angle_gamma   90.00
#
_symmetry.space_group_name_H-M   'P 1'
#
loop_
_entity.id
_entity.type
_entity.pdbx_description
1 polymer ?
#
loop_
_entity_poly.entity_id
_entity_poly.type
_entity_poly.pdbx_seq_one_letter_code
_entity_poly.pdbx_strand_id
1 'polypeptide(L)' 'MVLSGGGLRGCMRFKSELLVLRGEEGGRSKPFFSAYRPQLFLRTAHVPAAVLLPPGTEMVSAAG' A
#
# COMPACT_ATOMS: atom_id res chain seq x y z
N MET A 1 -15.57 -16.15 -1.94
CA MET A 1 -15.73 -16.03 -0.48
C MET A 1 -17.20 -15.83 -0.19
N VAL A 2 -17.89 -16.89 0.22
CA VAL A 2 -19.29 -16.83 0.68
C VAL A 2 -19.24 -16.79 2.19
N LEU A 3 -19.90 -15.82 2.82
CA LEU A 3 -19.94 -15.67 4.27
C LEU A 3 -21.36 -15.92 4.77
N SER A 4 -21.55 -17.06 5.43
CA SER A 4 -22.71 -17.31 6.27
C SER A 4 -22.38 -16.84 7.69
N GLY A 5 -23.10 -15.84 8.18
CA GLY A 5 -23.29 -15.61 9.62
C GLY A 5 -22.32 -14.67 10.36
N GLY A 6 -21.37 -14.01 9.69
CA GLY A 6 -20.48 -13.04 10.33
C GLY A 6 -20.01 -11.97 9.36
N GLY A 7 -20.59 -10.77 9.44
CA GLY A 7 -20.30 -9.69 8.50
C GLY A 7 -18.85 -9.18 8.61
N LEU A 8 -18.16 -9.09 7.48
CA LEU A 8 -16.92 -8.31 7.40
C LEU A 8 -17.25 -6.83 7.48
N ARG A 9 -16.62 -6.12 8.43
CA ARG A 9 -16.67 -4.65 8.48
C ARG A 9 -15.60 -4.07 7.55
N GLY A 10 -16.00 -3.13 6.70
CA GLY A 10 -15.08 -2.40 5.84
C GLY A 10 -14.09 -1.58 6.67
N CYS A 11 -12.82 -1.58 6.25
CA CYS A 11 -11.76 -0.77 6.85
C CYS A 11 -11.23 0.20 5.81
N MET A 12 -11.27 1.50 6.10
CA MET A 12 -10.76 2.55 5.20
C MET A 12 -9.34 3.02 5.56
N ARG A 13 -8.86 2.68 6.76
CA ARG A 13 -7.55 3.12 7.27
C ARG A 13 -6.92 2.02 8.09
N PHE A 14 -5.71 1.61 7.72
CA PHE A 14 -4.94 0.61 8.44
C PHE A 14 -3.46 0.99 8.42
N LYS A 15 -2.70 0.44 9.37
CA LYS A 15 -1.23 0.47 9.34
C LYS A 15 -0.75 -0.82 8.69
N SER A 16 0.32 -0.73 7.91
CA SER A 16 0.94 -1.88 7.27
C SER A 16 2.42 -1.64 7.08
N GLU A 17 3.17 -2.73 7.03
CA GLU A 17 4.55 -2.74 6.56
C GLU A 17 4.54 -3.02 5.06
N LEU A 18 5.41 -2.33 4.32
CA LEU A 18 5.49 -2.40 2.87
C LEU A 18 6.92 -2.73 2.45
N LEU A 19 7.06 -3.71 1.55
CA LEU A 19 8.29 -3.93 0.80
C LEU A 19 8.20 -3.16 -0.51
N VAL A 20 9.19 -2.31 -0.78
CA VAL A 20 9.28 -1.53 -2.02
C VAL A 20 10.30 -2.20 -2.93
N LEU A 21 9.83 -2.80 -4.01
CA LEU A 21 10.67 -3.45 -5.02
C LEU A 21 11.55 -2.44 -5.74
N ARG A 22 12.80 -2.82 -6.00
CA ARG A 22 13.77 -2.03 -6.79
C ARG A 22 13.42 -2.06 -8.26
N GLY A 23 13.97 -1.10 -9.02
CA GLY A 23 13.85 -1.08 -10.48
C GLY A 23 14.34 -2.39 -11.14
N GLU A 24 15.41 -3.00 -10.62
CA GLU A 24 15.95 -4.28 -11.11
C GLU A 24 14.97 -5.45 -10.93
N GLU A 25 14.12 -5.38 -9.91
CA GLU A 25 13.06 -6.35 -9.61
C GLU A 25 11.75 -6.02 -10.35
N GLY A 26 11.77 -5.05 -11.29
CA GLY A 26 10.59 -4.56 -11.99
C GLY A 26 9.72 -3.60 -11.17
N GLY A 27 10.24 -3.13 -10.04
CA GLY A 27 9.58 -2.22 -9.11
C GLY A 27 9.78 -0.74 -9.44
N ARG A 28 10.02 0.07 -8.40
CA ARG A 28 10.15 1.53 -8.54
C ARG A 28 11.61 1.94 -8.73
N SER A 29 11.89 2.68 -9.80
CA SER A 29 13.18 3.35 -9.99
C SER A 29 13.27 4.71 -9.27
N LYS A 30 12.14 5.33 -8.97
CA LYS A 30 12.07 6.65 -8.32
C LYS A 30 11.40 6.56 -6.95
N PRO A 31 11.86 7.34 -5.95
CA PRO A 31 11.21 7.41 -4.65
C PRO A 31 9.77 7.92 -4.75
N PHE A 32 9.00 7.74 -3.67
CA PHE A 32 7.68 8.36 -3.52
C PHE A 32 7.57 9.04 -2.16
N PHE A 33 6.66 10.02 -2.10
CA PHE A 33 6.43 10.86 -0.93
C PHE A 33 5.11 10.49 -0.24
N SER A 34 4.87 11.08 0.93
CA SER A 34 3.58 10.99 1.60
C SER A 34 2.45 11.51 0.69
N ALA A 35 1.25 10.99 0.88
CA ALA A 35 0.09 11.17 -0.01
C ALA A 35 0.24 10.57 -1.42
N TYR A 36 1.25 9.74 -1.67
CA TYR A 36 1.30 8.90 -2.88
C TYR A 36 0.03 8.05 -3.01
N ARG A 37 -0.57 8.01 -4.20
CA ARG A 37 -1.84 7.31 -4.44
C ARG A 37 -1.72 6.10 -5.38
N PRO A 38 -1.23 4.95 -4.88
CA PRO A 38 -1.23 3.72 -5.65
C PRO A 38 -2.61 3.05 -5.68
N GLN A 39 -2.76 2.09 -6.60
CA GLN A 39 -3.85 1.13 -6.56
C GLN A 39 -3.42 -0.10 -5.76
N LEU A 40 -4.17 -0.41 -4.70
CA LEU A 40 -3.97 -1.62 -3.92
C LEU A 40 -4.74 -2.76 -4.55
N PHE A 41 -4.03 -3.86 -4.80
CA PHE A 41 -4.62 -5.11 -5.25
C PHE A 41 -4.93 -5.96 -4.02
N LEU A 42 -6.20 -5.95 -3.60
CA LEU A 42 -6.70 -6.68 -2.44
C LEU A 42 -7.51 -7.88 -2.94
N ARG A 43 -6.84 -9.04 -3.03
CA ARG A 43 -7.41 -10.27 -3.62
C ARG A 43 -7.91 -10.02 -5.04
N THR A 44 -9.22 -9.85 -5.22
CA THR A 44 -9.89 -9.63 -6.51
C THR A 44 -10.30 -8.16 -6.73
N ALA A 45 -10.01 -7.28 -5.77
CA ALA A 45 -10.42 -5.88 -5.82
C ALA A 45 -9.22 -4.97 -6.07
N HIS A 46 -9.47 -3.91 -6.84
CA HIS A 46 -8.51 -2.84 -7.09
C HIS A 46 -9.00 -1.58 -6.37
N VAL A 47 -8.31 -1.17 -5.32
CA VAL A 47 -8.75 -0.06 -4.46
C VAL A 47 -7.72 1.06 -4.53
N PRO A 48 -8.06 2.26 -5.04
CA PRO A 48 -7.15 3.40 -4.93
C PRO A 48 -6.99 3.78 -3.46
N ALA A 49 -5.76 3.93 -3.00
CA ALA A 49 -5.44 4.30 -1.63
C ALA A 49 -4.46 5.47 -1.61
N ALA A 50 -4.30 6.12 -0.45
CA ALA A 50 -3.21 7.06 -0.21
C ALA A 50 -2.27 6.48 0.85
N VAL A 51 -0.97 6.52 0.58
CA VAL A 51 0.06 6.14 1.53
C VAL A 51 0.39 7.35 2.39
N LEU A 52 0.21 7.21 3.70
CA LEU A 52 0.61 8.20 4.68
C LEU A 52 1.86 7.69 5.39
N LEU A 53 2.98 8.40 5.17
CA LEU A 53 4.24 8.07 5.83
C LEU A 53 4.21 8.51 7.30
N PRO A 54 4.91 7.79 8.19
CA PRO A 54 5.02 8.19 9.59
C PRO A 54 5.75 9.53 9.73
N PRO A 55 5.56 10.23 10.86
CA PRO A 55 6.25 11.49 11.12
C PRO A 55 7.76 11.32 11.02
N GLY A 56 8.45 12.28 10.38
CA GLY A 56 9.90 12.24 10.18
C GLY A 56 10.36 11.43 8.97
N THR A 57 9.46 10.77 8.22
CA THR A 57 9.79 10.12 6.95
C THR A 57 9.32 10.99 5.77
N GLU A 58 10.25 11.65 5.11
CA GLU A 58 9.95 12.52 3.97
C GLU A 58 9.66 11.72 2.69
N MET A 59 10.46 10.67 2.43
CA MET A 59 10.32 9.84 1.24
C MET A 59 10.67 8.39 1.50
N VAL A 60 10.18 7.51 0.63
CA VAL A 60 10.54 6.09 0.59
C VAL A 60 11.11 5.76 -0.79
N SER A 61 12.28 5.11 -0.79
CA SER A 61 12.87 4.45 -1.96
C SER A 61 12.93 2.94 -1.73
N ALA A 62 13.16 2.17 -2.78
CA ALA A 62 13.44 0.75 -2.63
C ALA A 62 14.68 0.57 -1.73
N ALA A 63 14.59 -0.29 -0.72
CA ALA A 63 15.69 -0.56 0.20
C ALA A 63 16.78 -1.36 -0.53
N GLY A 64 18.03 -0.93 -0.40
CA GLY A 64 19.27 -1.55 -0.89
C GLY A 64 19.66 -2.83 -0.15
#